data_AF-A0A9P7ENQ3-F1
#
_entry.id   AF-A0A9P7ENQ3-F1
#
_cell.length_a   1.000
_cell.length_b   1.000
_cell.length_c   1.000
_cell.angle_alpha   90.00
_cell.angle_beta   90.00
_cell.angle_gamma   90.00
#
_symmetry.space_group_name_H-M   'P 1'
#
loop_
_entity.id
_entity.type
_entity.pdbx_description
1 polymer ?
#
loop_
_entity_poly.entity_id
_entity_poly.type
_entity_poly.pdbx_seq_one_letter_code
_entity_poly.pdbx_strand_id
1 'polypeptide(L)' 'YLHENCDYTYAMLKENMPKAMESMKLEVICHWEYCMYQWMDAYRLGLGTAKAQACVKEFSLMKYKSHRCIPEAIAHAFD' A
#
# COMPACT_ATOMS: atom_id res chain seq x y z
N TYR A 1 -1.94 8.56 -12.09
CA TYR A 1 -1.26 9.87 -12.10
C TYR A 1 0.07 9.86 -12.87
N LEU A 2 1.18 9.31 -12.36
CA LEU A 2 2.50 9.43 -13.02
C LEU A 2 2.51 8.90 -14.45
N HIS A 3 1.99 7.69 -14.67
CA HIS A 3 1.93 7.09 -16.01
C HIS A 3 1.06 7.90 -16.99
N GLU A 4 -0.02 8.51 -16.50
CA GLU A 4 -0.96 9.30 -17.31
C GLU A 4 -0.42 10.70 -17.62
N ASN A 5 0.55 11.18 -16.84
CA ASN A 5 1.18 12.50 -16.98
C ASN A 5 2.69 12.31 -17.20
N CYS A 6 3.07 11.41 -18.12
CA CYS A 6 4.46 11.09 -18.45
C CYS A 6 4.78 11.49 -19.90
N ASP A 7 5.89 12.22 -20.09
CA ASP A 7 6.47 12.63 -21.37
C ASP A 7 7.83 11.93 -21.59
N TYR A 8 8.14 10.97 -20.72
CA TYR A 8 9.39 10.20 -20.65
C TYR A 8 10.66 11.03 -20.42
N THR A 9 10.54 12.27 -19.94
CA THR A 9 11.68 13.08 -19.52
C THR A 9 11.89 13.04 -18.00
N TYR A 10 13.16 13.14 -17.58
CA TYR A 10 13.51 13.21 -16.15
C TYR A 10 13.00 14.51 -15.51
N ALA A 11 13.04 15.63 -16.25
CA ALA A 11 12.61 16.92 -15.75
C ALA A 11 11.14 16.89 -15.33
N MET A 12 10.28 16.32 -16.17
CA MET A 12 8.86 16.23 -15.86
C MET A 12 8.54 15.18 -14.81
N LEU A 13 9.27 14.05 -14.78
CA LEU A 13 9.17 13.09 -13.68
C LEU A 13 9.45 13.77 -12.33
N LYS A 14 10.53 14.57 -12.26
CA LYS A 14 10.92 15.28 -11.04
C LYS A 14 9.84 16.27 -10.60
N GLU A 15 9.21 16.97 -11.54
CA GLU A 15 8.12 17.91 -11.24
C GLU A 15 6.83 17.20 -10.80
N ASN A 16 6.49 16.08 -11.44
CA ASN A 16 5.23 15.37 -11.19
C ASN A 16 5.29 14.41 -10.00
N MET A 17 6.49 14.08 -9.50
CA MET A 17 6.66 13.23 -8.32
C MET A 17 5.90 13.73 -7.07
N PRO A 18 6.08 14.99 -6.61
CA PRO A 18 5.33 15.50 -5.45
C PRO A 18 3.81 15.52 -5.70
N LYS A 19 3.36 15.92 -6.90
CA LYS A 19 1.94 15.93 -7.26
C LYS A 19 1.33 14.52 -7.22
N ALA A 20 2.09 13.52 -7.63
CA ALA A 20 1.69 12.12 -7.55
C ALA A 20 1.54 11.67 -6.09
N MET A 21 2.48 12.06 -5.23
CA MET A 21 2.43 11.75 -3.80
C MET A 21 1.22 12.41 -3.13
N GLU A 22 0.90 13.67 -3.44
CA GLU A 22 -0.29 14.36 -2.94
C GLU A 22 -1.60 13.73 -3.46
N SER A 23 -1.59 13.18 -4.68
CA SER A 23 -2.76 12.50 -5.24
C SER A 23 -3.07 11.16 -4.58
N MET A 24 -2.12 10.60 -3.80
CA MET A 24 -2.32 9.34 -3.10
C MET A 24 -3.13 9.54 -1.82
N LYS A 25 -4.20 8.76 -1.66
CA LYS A 25 -4.98 8.73 -0.42
C LYS A 25 -4.20 8.01 0.66
N LEU A 26 -4.30 8.49 1.90
CA LEU A 26 -3.70 7.85 3.08
C LEU A 26 -4.12 6.37 3.21
N GLU A 27 -5.39 6.08 2.91
CA GLU A 27 -5.95 4.72 2.90
C GLU A 27 -5.12 3.74 2.05
N VAL A 28 -4.56 4.21 0.92
CA VAL A 28 -3.72 3.39 0.04
C VAL A 28 -2.37 3.11 0.72
N ILE A 29 -1.79 4.10 1.39
CA ILE A 29 -0.52 3.96 2.11
C ILE A 29 -0.67 2.93 3.23
N CYS A 30 -1.70 3.07 4.08
CA CYS A 30 -1.98 2.12 5.16
C CYS A 30 -2.27 0.71 4.63
N HIS A 31 -2.97 0.58 3.49
CA HIS A 31 -3.23 -0.72 2.88
C HIS A 31 -1.92 -1.42 2.45
N TRP A 32 -1.00 -0.68 1.83
CA TRP A 32 0.29 -1.21 1.43
C TRP A 32 1.17 -1.58 2.62
N GLU A 33 1.21 -0.74 3.67
CA GLU A 33 1.90 -1.06 4.92
C GLU A 33 1.40 -2.38 5.50
N TYR A 34 0.07 -2.55 5.57
CA TYR A 34 -0.51 -3.79 6.10
C TYR A 34 -0.16 -5.01 5.22
N CYS A 35 -0.20 -4.85 3.90
CA CYS A 35 0.22 -5.91 2.97
C CYS A 35 1.70 -6.30 3.18
N MET A 36 2.57 -5.36 3.53
CA MET A 36 3.98 -5.65 3.81
C MET A 36 4.15 -6.58 5.01
N TYR A 37 3.38 -6.42 6.09
CA TYR A 37 3.42 -7.35 7.22
C TYR A 37 3.06 -8.79 6.80
N GLN A 38 2.04 -8.94 5.94
CA GLN A 38 1.65 -10.26 5.44
C GLN A 38 2.71 -10.91 4.57
N TRP A 39 3.42 -10.12 3.75
CA TRP A 39 4.58 -10.60 3.00
C TRP A 39 5.71 -11.06 3.94
N MET A 40 6.00 -10.27 4.98
CA MET A 40 7.01 -10.62 5.98
C MET A 40 6.67 -11.92 6.71
N ASP A 41 5.40 -12.12 7.08
CA ASP A 41 4.95 -13.37 7.68
C ASP A 41 5.03 -14.55 6.72
N ALA A 42 4.66 -14.36 5.44
CA ALA A 42 4.81 -15.40 4.43
C ALA A 42 6.27 -15.83 4.25
N TYR A 43 7.21 -14.89 4.28
CA TYR A 43 8.65 -15.20 4.27
C TYR A 43 9.10 -15.94 5.52
N ARG A 44 8.65 -15.53 6.71
CA ARG A 44 8.95 -16.23 7.98
C ARG A 44 8.45 -17.67 8.00
N LEU A 45 7.30 -17.93 7.38
CA LEU A 45 6.72 -19.26 7.23
C LEU A 45 7.39 -20.10 6.13
N GLY A 46 8.36 -19.53 5.39
CA GLY A 46 9.04 -20.22 4.29
C GLY A 46 8.12 -20.52 3.10
N LEU A 47 7.04 -19.75 2.93
CA LEU A 47 6.11 -19.96 1.83
C LEU A 47 6.79 -19.61 0.50
N GLY A 48 6.66 -20.51 -0.48
CA GLY A 48 7.06 -20.21 -1.85
C GLY A 48 6.22 -19.07 -2.44
N THR A 49 6.80 -18.33 -3.40
CA THR A 49 6.24 -17.09 -3.96
C THR A 49 4.78 -17.18 -4.37
N ALA A 50 4.38 -18.26 -5.03
CA ALA A 50 2.99 -18.44 -5.48
C ALA A 50 1.99 -18.57 -4.32
N LYS A 51 2.38 -19.26 -3.24
CA LYS A 51 1.54 -19.42 -2.04
C LYS A 51 1.50 -18.13 -1.23
N ALA A 52 2.64 -17.46 -1.07
CA ALA A 52 2.71 -16.15 -0.42
C ALA A 52 1.83 -15.12 -1.14
N GLN A 53 1.89 -15.07 -2.48
CA GLN A 53 1.06 -14.19 -3.30
C GLN A 53 -0.42 -14.53 -3.16
N ALA A 54 -0.80 -15.80 -3.10
CA ALA A 54 -2.18 -16.21 -2.87
C ALA A 54 -2.69 -15.73 -1.50
N CYS A 55 -1.91 -15.92 -0.43
CA CYS A 55 -2.26 -15.46 0.92
C CYS A 55 -2.42 -13.94 1.00
N VAL A 56 -1.47 -13.18 0.44
CA VAL A 56 -1.57 -11.71 0.41
C VAL A 56 -2.76 -11.26 -0.42
N LYS A 57 -3.01 -11.89 -1.57
CA LYS A 57 -4.16 -11.56 -2.43
C LYS A 57 -5.49 -11.88 -1.75
N GLU A 58 -5.62 -13.04 -1.11
CA GLU A 58 -6.80 -13.37 -0.31
C GLU A 58 -7.01 -12.34 0.80
N PHE A 59 -5.94 -11.94 1.48
CA PHE A 59 -6.02 -10.91 2.50
C PHE A 59 -6.47 -9.55 1.94
N SER A 60 -5.90 -9.11 0.82
CA SER A 60 -6.28 -7.85 0.14
C SER A 60 -7.70 -7.90 -0.45
N LEU A 61 -8.17 -9.08 -0.87
CA LEU A 61 -9.51 -9.32 -1.41
C LEU A 61 -10.56 -9.53 -0.33
N MET A 62 -10.18 -10.02 0.85
CA MET A 62 -11.05 -10.05 2.01
C MET A 62 -11.42 -8.61 2.29
N LYS A 63 -12.60 -8.20 1.79
CA LYS A 63 -13.20 -6.89 2.01
C LYS A 63 -12.93 -6.54 3.46
N TYR A 64 -12.07 -5.54 3.66
CA TYR A 64 -11.83 -4.98 4.97
C TYR A 64 -13.19 -4.48 5.45
N LYS A 65 -13.90 -5.28 6.24
CA LYS A 65 -15.09 -4.81 6.92
C LYS A 65 -14.57 -3.71 7.84
N SER A 66 -15.12 -2.51 7.73
CA SER A 66 -14.61 -1.27 8.33
C SER A 66 -14.23 -1.33 9.82
N HIS A 67 -14.63 -2.38 10.55
CA HIS A 67 -14.31 -2.59 11.96
C HIS A 67 -12.83 -2.86 12.29
N ARG A 68 -11.94 -3.07 11.31
CA ARG A 68 -10.48 -3.23 11.57
C ARG A 68 -9.66 -1.99 11.23
N CYS A 69 -10.26 -0.96 10.64
CA CYS A 69 -9.55 0.28 10.36
C CYS A 69 -9.51 1.09 11.64
N ILE A 70 -8.31 1.32 12.19
CA ILE A 70 -8.17 2.21 13.34
C ILE A 70 -8.45 3.63 12.83
N PRO A 71 -9.45 4.33 13.39
CA PRO A 71 -9.71 5.70 13.02
C PRO A 71 -8.45 6.54 13.19
N GLU A 72 -8.18 7.44 12.25
CA GLU A 72 -6.97 8.27 12.22
C GLU A 72 -6.76 9.05 13.53
N ALA A 73 -7.85 9.49 14.15
CA ALA A 73 -7.85 10.11 15.48
C ALA A 73 -7.32 9.21 16.60
N ILE A 74 -7.54 7.89 16.51
CA ILE A 74 -7.03 6.90 17.46
C ILE A 74 -5.57 6.57 17.13
N ALA A 75 -5.18 6.53 15.85
CA ALA A 75 -3.78 6.32 15.46
C ALA A 75 -2.87 7.43 16.00
N HIS A 76 -3.27 8.70 15.87
CA HIS A 76 -2.53 9.84 16.42
C HIS A 76 -2.40 9.87 17.95
N ALA A 77 -3.20 9.07 18.68
CA ALA A 77 -3.05 8.97 20.12
C ALA A 77 -1.89 8.05 20.54
N PHE A 78 -1.30 7.31 19.59
CA PHE A 78 -0.17 6.40 19.82
C PHE A 78 1.18 6.92 19.30
N ASP A 79 1.19 8.09 18.67
CA ASP A 79 2.40 8.84 18.27
C ASP A 79 2.90 9.74 19.41
#